data_AF-A0A2N6TFT8-F1
#
_entry.id   AF-A0A2N6TFT8-F1
#
_cell.length_a   1.000
_cell.length_b   1.000
_cell.length_c   1.000
_cell.angle_alpha   90.00
_cell.angle_beta   90.00
_cell.angle_gamma   90.00
#
_symmetry.space_group_name_H-M   'P 1'
#
loop_
_entity.id
_entity.type
_entity.pdbx_description
1 polymer ?
#
loop_
_entity_poly.entity_id
_entity_poly.type
_entity_poly.pdbx_seq_one_letter_code
_entity_poly.pdbx_strand_id
1 'polypeptide(L)'
;MEILAFLFLKLFFFWAILTVFEVAVIHSMKISTFKYLKLLKFLEIFYVILIIISIDFYLHIGTKLFSYLIYSLFIMIYFGILIHDFWKKKITKKDFIIYFIYFFIDVVLVYLSSIMAFLFFWSGSYV
;
A
#
# COMPACT_ATOMS: atom_id res chain seq x y z
N MET A 1 4.74 22.02 -12.95
CA MET A 1 5.54 21.55 -11.79
C MET A 1 4.90 21.91 -10.45
N GLU A 2 4.54 23.17 -10.18
CA GLU A 2 4.05 23.62 -8.85
C GLU A 2 2.76 22.95 -8.37
N ILE A 3 1.73 22.84 -9.21
CA ILE A 3 0.45 22.17 -8.86
C ILE A 3 0.65 20.69 -8.53
N LEU A 4 1.56 20.03 -9.26
CA LEU A 4 1.83 18.61 -9.10
C LEU A 4 2.64 18.36 -7.81
N ALA A 5 3.61 19.22 -7.51
CA ALA A 5 4.30 19.23 -6.22
C ALA A 5 3.35 19.47 -5.03
N PHE A 6 2.39 20.38 -5.19
CA PHE A 6 1.36 20.66 -4.17
C PHE A 6 0.44 19.46 -3.91
N LEU A 7 -0.02 18.78 -4.97
CA LEU A 7 -0.82 17.56 -4.85
C LEU A 7 -0.02 16.41 -4.20
N PHE A 8 1.26 16.26 -4.54
CA PHE A 8 2.14 15.25 -3.94
C PHE A 8 2.30 15.47 -2.44
N LEU A 9 2.53 16.72 -2.02
CA LEU A 9 2.62 17.09 -0.61
C LEU A 9 1.33 16.78 0.16
N LYS A 10 0.16 17.04 -0.43
CA LYS A 10 -1.13 16.71 0.17
C LYS A 10 -1.32 15.20 0.34
N LEU A 11 -0.91 14.41 -0.65
CA LEU A 11 -0.96 12.95 -0.61
C LEU A 11 -0.06 12.40 0.52
N PHE A 12 1.13 12.98 0.67
CA PHE A 12 2.08 12.62 1.73
C PHE A 12 1.54 12.88 3.14
N PHE A 13 0.93 14.04 3.37
CA PHE A 13 0.29 14.32 4.66
C PHE A 13 -0.90 13.39 4.94
N PHE A 14 -1.71 13.09 3.92
CA PHE A 14 -2.84 12.18 4.08
C PHE A 14 -2.37 10.76 4.44
N TRP A 15 -1.30 10.30 3.79
CA TRP A 15 -0.66 9.03 4.10
C TRP A 15 -0.16 8.97 5.56
N ALA A 16 0.58 10.00 6.01
CA ALA A 16 1.09 10.07 7.38
C ALA A 16 -0.03 10.05 8.44
N ILE A 17 -1.12 10.79 8.19
CA ILE A 17 -2.30 10.80 9.07
C ILE A 17 -2.93 9.40 9.14
N LEU A 18 -3.02 8.71 7.99
CA LEU A 18 -3.58 7.36 7.92
C LEU A 18 -2.74 6.37 8.71
N THR A 19 -1.41 6.45 8.63
CA THR A 19 -0.49 5.62 9.40
C THR A 19 -0.67 5.81 10.92
N VAL A 20 -0.85 7.05 11.38
CA VAL A 20 -1.10 7.35 12.80
C VAL A 20 -2.46 6.79 13.23
N PHE A 21 -3.49 6.96 12.40
CA PHE A 21 -4.82 6.41 12.67
C PHE A 21 -4.79 4.88 12.76
N GLU A 22 -4.10 4.20 11.84
CA GLU A 22 -3.87 2.76 11.90
C GLU A 22 -3.21 2.34 13.22
N VAL A 23 -2.12 3.00 13.62
CA VAL A 23 -1.41 2.69 14.88
C VAL A 23 -2.34 2.87 16.10
N ALA A 24 -3.15 3.93 16.10
CA ALA A 24 -4.11 4.17 17.17
C ALA A 24 -5.20 3.08 17.23
N VAL A 25 -5.73 2.67 16.07
CA VAL A 25 -6.73 1.58 15.98
C VAL A 25 -6.12 0.24 16.38
N ILE A 26 -4.88 -0.03 15.97
CA ILE A 26 -4.10 -1.21 16.38
C ILE A 26 -3.97 -1.27 17.91
N HIS A 27 -3.60 -0.16 18.55
CA HIS A 27 -3.50 -0.09 20.02
C HIS A 27 -4.86 -0.31 20.70
N SER A 28 -5.97 0.05 20.06
CA SER A 28 -7.31 -0.13 20.60
C SER A 28 -7.85 -1.57 20.47
N MET A 29 -7.25 -2.44 19.65
CA MET A 29 -7.75 -3.79 19.38
C MET A 29 -7.00 -4.89 20.18
N LYS A 30 -7.72 -5.95 20.59
CA LYS A 30 -7.15 -7.11 21.31
C LYS A 30 -6.17 -7.90 20.43
N ILE A 31 -5.03 -8.28 21.01
CA ILE A 31 -3.81 -8.92 20.45
C ILE A 31 -4.01 -9.98 19.33
N SER A 32 -5.13 -10.70 19.24
CA SER A 32 -5.39 -11.68 18.18
C SER A 32 -5.68 -11.07 16.80
N THR A 33 -6.03 -9.78 16.73
CA THR A 33 -6.33 -9.04 15.49
C THR A 33 -5.09 -8.51 14.75
N PHE A 34 -3.93 -8.53 15.41
CA PHE A 34 -2.69 -7.92 14.91
C PHE A 34 -2.11 -8.59 13.67
N LYS A 35 -2.43 -9.88 13.42
CA LYS A 35 -1.82 -10.65 12.33
C LYS A 35 -2.00 -9.98 10.97
N TYR A 36 -3.18 -9.43 10.69
CA TYR A 36 -3.52 -8.85 9.38
C TYR A 36 -2.93 -7.46 9.22
N LEU A 37 -3.06 -6.58 10.22
CA LEU A 37 -2.46 -5.24 10.21
C LEU A 37 -0.92 -5.29 10.13
N LYS A 38 -0.30 -6.28 10.77
CA LYS A 38 1.15 -6.51 10.67
C LYS A 38 1.57 -6.99 9.27
N LEU A 39 0.78 -7.87 8.66
CA LEU A 39 1.01 -8.35 7.29
C LEU A 39 0.84 -7.20 6.27
N LEU A 40 -0.15 -6.33 6.50
CA LEU A 40 -0.42 -5.16 5.67
C LEU A 40 0.73 -4.14 5.71
N LYS A 41 1.26 -3.82 6.90
CA LYS A 41 2.45 -2.96 7.03
C LYS A 41 3.72 -3.56 6.43
N PHE A 42 3.89 -4.88 6.53
CA PHE A 42 4.98 -5.57 5.85
C PHE A 42 4.85 -5.40 4.32
N LEU A 43 3.64 -5.53 3.78
CA LEU A 43 3.37 -5.34 2.36
C LEU A 43 3.71 -3.93 1.88
N GLU A 44 3.38 -2.92 2.68
CA GLU A 44 3.67 -1.51 2.41
C GLU A 44 5.18 -1.22 2.38
N ILE A 45 5.92 -1.67 3.39
CA ILE A 45 7.39 -1.50 3.43
C ILE A 45 8.05 -2.26 2.27
N PHE A 46 7.58 -3.47 1.99
CA PHE A 46 8.08 -4.28 0.88
C PHE A 46 7.86 -3.59 -0.47
N TYR A 47 6.73 -2.92 -0.65
CA TYR A 47 6.46 -2.12 -1.86
C TYR A 47 7.41 -0.94 -2.02
N VAL A 48 7.70 -0.20 -0.94
CA VAL A 48 8.66 0.91 -0.98
C VAL A 48 10.05 0.40 -1.37
N ILE A 49 10.49 -0.74 -0.82
CA ILE A 49 11.76 -1.38 -1.18
C ILE A 49 11.76 -1.79 -2.66
N LEU A 50 10.66 -2.38 -3.17
CA LEU A 50 10.52 -2.75 -4.58
C LEU A 50 10.58 -1.54 -5.51
N ILE A 51 10.00 -0.41 -5.12
CA ILE A 51 10.11 0.85 -5.86
C ILE A 51 11.56 1.31 -5.90
N ILE A 52 12.26 1.37 -4.76
CA ILE A 52 13.66 1.84 -4.70
C ILE A 52 14.57 0.99 -5.59
N ILE A 53 14.46 -0.34 -5.50
CA ILE A 53 15.21 -1.27 -6.37
C ILE A 53 14.83 -1.04 -7.85
N SER A 54 13.54 -0.82 -8.14
CA SER A 54 13.09 -0.55 -9.51
C SER A 54 13.57 0.81 -10.06
N ILE A 55 13.83 1.79 -9.19
CA ILE A 55 14.41 3.09 -9.55
C ILE A 55 15.89 2.94 -9.87
N ASP A 56 16.68 2.20 -9.09
CA ASP A 56 18.11 1.99 -9.40
C ASP A 56 18.31 1.20 -10.71
N PHE A 57 17.37 0.30 -11.05
CA PHE A 57 17.37 -0.46 -12.29
C PHE A 57 16.69 0.25 -13.49
N TYR A 58 16.52 1.59 -13.45
CA TYR A 58 15.75 2.38 -14.45
C TYR A 58 16.14 2.16 -15.93
N LEU A 59 17.31 1.58 -16.20
CA LEU A 59 17.81 1.26 -17.54
C LEU A 59 17.24 -0.03 -18.16
N HIS A 60 16.40 -0.80 -17.46
CA HIS A 60 15.74 -1.99 -18.02
C HIS A 60 14.21 -1.90 -17.92
N ILE A 61 13.53 -1.93 -19.06
CA ILE A 61 12.06 -1.88 -19.17
C ILE A 61 11.37 -3.06 -18.47
N GLY A 62 12.04 -4.21 -18.34
CA GLY A 62 11.49 -5.41 -17.69
C GLY A 62 11.33 -5.31 -16.18
N THR A 63 12.16 -4.53 -15.49
CA THR A 63 12.21 -4.49 -14.01
C THR A 63 11.00 -3.81 -13.38
N LYS A 64 10.43 -2.78 -14.05
CA LYS A 64 9.19 -2.11 -13.61
C LYS A 64 7.98 -3.05 -13.64
N LEU A 65 7.79 -3.79 -14.73
CA LEU A 65 6.62 -4.66 -14.88
C LEU A 65 6.69 -5.84 -13.89
N PHE A 66 7.90 -6.31 -13.59
CA PHE A 66 8.16 -7.37 -12.62
C PHE A 66 7.84 -6.96 -11.18
N SER A 67 8.18 -5.74 -10.76
CA SER A 67 7.87 -5.25 -9.40
C SER A 67 6.36 -5.05 -9.17
N TYR A 68 5.62 -4.56 -10.17
CA TYR A 68 4.15 -4.52 -10.11
C TYR A 68 3.52 -5.92 -10.04
N LEU A 69 4.03 -6.89 -10.82
CA LEU A 69 3.57 -8.28 -10.77
C LEU A 69 3.78 -8.91 -9.40
N ILE A 70 4.98 -8.74 -8.82
CA ILE A 70 5.28 -9.21 -7.46
C ILE A 70 4.31 -8.59 -6.45
N TYR A 71 4.16 -7.27 -6.48
CA TYR A 71 3.27 -6.58 -5.56
C TYR A 71 1.81 -7.04 -5.70
N SER A 72 1.32 -7.22 -6.93
CA SER A 72 -0.02 -7.74 -7.21
C SER A 72 -0.20 -9.17 -6.67
N LEU A 73 0.82 -10.02 -6.76
CA LEU A 73 0.78 -11.37 -6.18
C LEU A 73 0.65 -11.32 -4.66
N PHE A 74 1.41 -10.44 -4.00
CA PHE A 74 1.31 -10.30 -2.55
C PHE A 74 -0.05 -9.74 -2.10
N ILE A 75 -0.64 -8.79 -2.83
CA ILE A 75 -2.02 -8.31 -2.62
C ILE A 75 -3.01 -9.48 -2.70
N MET A 76 -2.90 -10.32 -3.73
CA MET A 76 -3.77 -11.50 -3.88
C MET A 76 -3.58 -12.50 -2.73
N ILE A 77 -2.36 -12.73 -2.28
CA ILE A 77 -2.07 -13.61 -1.14
C ILE A 77 -2.70 -13.06 0.14
N TYR A 78 -2.50 -11.77 0.43
CA TYR A 78 -3.14 -11.11 1.59
C TYR A 78 -4.66 -11.27 1.54
N PHE A 79 -5.26 -10.96 0.40
CA PHE A 79 -6.70 -11.02 0.22
C PHE A 79 -7.24 -12.45 0.34
N GLY A 80 -6.52 -13.43 -0.21
CA GLY A 80 -6.82 -14.85 -0.07
C GLY A 80 -6.80 -15.33 1.38
N ILE A 81 -5.81 -14.90 2.18
CA ILE A 81 -5.74 -15.20 3.62
C ILE A 81 -6.94 -14.59 4.35
N LEU A 82 -7.30 -13.35 4.03
CA LEU A 82 -8.44 -12.65 4.65
C LEU A 82 -9.76 -13.37 4.38
N ILE A 83 -10.02 -13.79 3.13
CA ILE A 83 -11.21 -14.56 2.76
C ILE A 83 -11.19 -15.94 3.42
N HIS A 84 -10.06 -16.63 3.41
CA HIS A 84 -9.92 -17.95 4.00
C HIS A 84 -10.25 -17.93 5.50
N ASP A 85 -9.66 -16.98 6.25
CA ASP A 85 -9.86 -16.90 7.69
C ASP A 85 -11.28 -16.37 8.04
N PHE A 86 -11.92 -15.60 7.16
CA PHE A 86 -13.36 -15.27 7.25
C PHE A 86 -14.23 -16.52 7.08
N TRP A 87 -13.99 -17.33 6.05
CA TRP A 87 -14.77 -18.55 5.79
C TRP A 87 -14.60 -19.59 6.90
N LYS A 88 -13.38 -19.73 7.44
CA LYS A 88 -13.10 -20.55 8.63
C LYS A 88 -13.69 -20.00 9.93
N LYS A 89 -14.40 -18.86 9.90
CA LYS A 89 -14.99 -18.17 11.06
C LYS A 89 -13.97 -17.80 12.14
N LYS A 90 -12.70 -17.62 11.77
CA LYS A 90 -11.65 -17.17 12.72
C LYS A 90 -11.74 -15.69 13.04
N ILE A 91 -12.36 -14.90 12.16
CA ILE A 91 -12.60 -13.46 12.32
C ILE A 91 -14.09 -13.16 12.25
N THR A 92 -14.54 -12.13 12.96
CA THR A 92 -15.95 -11.73 12.93
C THR A 92 -16.25 -10.91 11.67
N LYS A 93 -17.53 -10.77 11.33
CA LYS A 93 -17.97 -9.92 10.21
C LYS A 93 -17.54 -8.45 10.38
N LYS A 94 -17.52 -7.95 11.63
CA LYS A 94 -17.06 -6.59 11.95
C LYS A 94 -15.57 -6.44 11.67
N ASP A 95 -14.75 -7.39 12.16
CA ASP A 95 -13.30 -7.34 11.96
C ASP A 95 -12.93 -7.48 10.49
N PHE A 96 -13.61 -8.36 9.75
CA PHE A 96 -13.42 -8.51 8.31
C PHE A 96 -13.67 -7.20 7.56
N ILE A 97 -14.76 -6.49 7.87
CA ILE A 97 -15.06 -5.19 7.24
C ILE A 97 -13.94 -4.18 7.54
N ILE A 98 -13.45 -4.14 8.78
CA ILE A 98 -12.37 -3.21 9.16
C ILE A 98 -11.10 -3.53 8.38
N TYR A 99 -10.62 -4.78 8.39
CA TYR A 99 -9.41 -5.15 7.65
C TYR A 99 -9.55 -4.98 6.13
N PHE A 100 -10.75 -5.22 5.60
CA PHE A 100 -11.02 -5.03 4.18
C PHE A 100 -10.95 -3.56 3.80
N ILE A 101 -11.51 -2.65 4.62
CA ILE A 101 -11.43 -1.21 4.40
C ILE A 101 -9.97 -0.74 4.45
N TYR A 102 -9.20 -1.15 5.46
CA TYR A 102 -7.78 -0.79 5.55
C TYR A 102 -6.98 -1.27 4.34
N PHE A 103 -7.13 -2.55 3.98
CA PHE A 103 -6.51 -3.12 2.80
C PHE A 103 -6.87 -2.36 1.52
N PHE A 104 -8.15 -2.02 1.34
CA PHE A 104 -8.60 -1.30 0.16
C PHE A 104 -8.01 0.11 0.10
N ILE A 105 -7.99 0.83 1.23
CA ILE A 105 -7.40 2.17 1.32
C ILE A 105 -5.92 2.13 0.97
N ASP A 106 -5.15 1.17 1.50
CA ASP A 106 -3.72 1.06 1.24
C ASP A 106 -3.42 0.78 -0.23
N VAL A 107 -4.16 -0.15 -0.85
CA VAL A 107 -4.00 -0.47 -2.27
C VAL A 107 -4.30 0.76 -3.14
N VAL A 108 -5.35 1.52 -2.82
CA VAL A 108 -5.71 2.75 -3.54
C VAL A 108 -4.65 3.83 -3.35
N LEU A 109 -4.14 4.01 -2.12
CA LEU A 109 -3.08 4.98 -1.83
C LEU A 109 -1.79 4.66 -2.56
N VAL A 110 -1.39 3.39 -2.57
CA VAL A 110 -0.22 2.91 -3.31
C VAL A 110 -0.37 3.17 -4.81
N TYR A 111 -1.53 2.83 -5.38
CA TYR A 111 -1.80 3.05 -6.79
C TYR A 111 -1.77 4.53 -7.17
N LEU A 112 -2.41 5.40 -6.38
CA LEU A 112 -2.39 6.86 -6.59
C LEU A 112 -0.98 7.43 -6.44
N SER A 113 -0.21 6.97 -5.45
CA SER A 113 1.17 7.41 -5.22
C SER A 113 2.07 7.04 -6.40
N SER A 114 1.89 5.84 -6.97
CA SER A 114 2.59 5.39 -8.18
C SER A 114 2.28 6.27 -9.39
N ILE A 115 1.00 6.55 -9.66
CA ILE A 115 0.60 7.45 -10.76
C ILE A 115 1.21 8.84 -10.56
N MET A 116 1.14 9.36 -9.34
CA MET A 116 1.64 10.69 -9.03
C MET A 116 3.15 10.78 -9.22
N ALA A 117 3.90 9.78 -8.74
CA ALA A 117 5.33 9.68 -8.96
C ALA A 117 5.67 9.60 -10.46
N PHE A 118 4.95 8.78 -11.23
CA PHE A 118 5.13 8.69 -12.67
C PHE A 118 4.93 10.05 -13.37
N LEU A 119 3.82 10.75 -13.07
CA LEU A 119 3.54 12.06 -13.64
C LEU A 119 4.59 13.10 -13.26
N PHE A 120 5.07 13.08 -12.00
CA PHE A 120 6.11 13.98 -11.52
C PHE A 120 7.44 13.79 -12.26
N PHE A 121 7.94 12.56 -12.33
CA PHE A 121 9.19 12.25 -13.02
C PHE A 121 9.11 12.49 -14.54
N TRP A 122 7.97 12.20 -15.16
CA TRP A 122 7.76 12.45 -16.60
C TRP A 122 7.69 13.96 -16.93
N SER A 123 7.11 14.77 -16.05
CA SER A 123 7.00 16.21 -16.27
C SER A 123 8.33 16.97 -16.17
N GLY A 124 9.35 16.39 -15.51
CA GLY A 124 10.69 16.97 -15.41
C GLY A 124 11.62 16.67 -16.59
N SER A 125 11.28 15.71 -17.47
CA SER A 125 12.12 15.27 -18.60
C SER A 125 11.96 16.09 -19.89
N TYR A 126 11.14 17.15 -19.90
CA TYR A 126 10.89 18.01 -21.08
C TYR A 126 11.47 19.44 -20.95
N VAL A 127 12.43 19.65 -20.05
CA VAL A 127 13.19 20.92 -19.93
C VAL A 127 14.64 20.68 -20.27
#